data_AF-H2CYK1-F1
#
_entry.id   AF-H2CYK1-F1
#
_cell.length_a   1.000
_cell.length_b   1.000
_cell.length_c   1.000
_cell.angle_alpha   90.00
_cell.angle_beta   90.00
_cell.angle_gamma   90.00
#
_symmetry.space_group_name_H-M   'P 1'
#
loop_
_entity.id
_entity.type
_entity.pdbx_description
1 polymer ?
#
loop_
_entity_poly.entity_id
_entity_poly.type
_entity_poly.pdbx_seq_one_letter_code
_entity_poly.pdbx_strand_id
1 'polypeptide(L)'
;MPDELLMAIGLVWGYFSAYQYEAAHELAQGCLQVWPDDPKLFLMASYAAAELLEPVDRQRLEAMRNKENEAWIDLIISRLDAGEASQALSATTR
;
A
#
# COMPACT_ATOMS: atom_id res chain seq x y z
N MET A 1 -6.37 15.87 12.72
CA MET A 1 -5.36 15.60 11.68
C MET A 1 -4.85 16.95 11.20
N PRO A 2 -3.54 17.21 11.16
CA PRO A 2 -3.00 18.45 10.59
C PRO A 2 -3.44 18.62 9.13
N ASP A 3 -3.69 19.84 8.69
CA ASP A 3 -4.18 20.13 7.33
C ASP A 3 -3.24 19.59 6.23
N GLU A 4 -1.93 19.62 6.50
CA GLU A 4 -0.90 19.10 5.59
C GLU A 4 -0.97 17.57 5.42
N LEU A 5 -1.26 16.83 6.51
CA LEU A 5 -1.41 15.38 6.45
C LEU A 5 -2.68 14.99 5.68
N LEU A 6 -3.78 15.72 5.90
CA LEU A 6 -5.01 15.51 5.14
C LEU A 6 -4.79 15.76 3.64
N MET A 7 -4.07 16.83 3.29
CA MET A 7 -3.71 17.14 1.91
C MET A 7 -2.80 16.06 1.30
N ALA A 8 -1.78 15.60 2.03
CA ALA A 8 -0.89 14.53 1.57
C ALA A 8 -1.65 13.23 1.28
N ILE A 9 -2.52 12.80 2.19
CA ILE A 9 -3.41 11.64 2.01
C ILE A 9 -4.30 11.83 0.77
N GLY A 10 -4.86 13.03 0.59
CA GLY A 10 -5.69 13.36 -0.57
C GLY A 10 -4.92 13.27 -1.90
N LEU A 11 -3.66 13.71 -1.93
CA LEU A 11 -2.82 13.64 -3.12
C LEU A 11 -2.45 12.21 -3.49
N VAL A 12 -2.08 11.38 -2.51
CA VAL A 12 -1.83 9.95 -2.72
C VAL A 12 -3.08 9.27 -3.29
N TRP A 13 -4.26 9.59 -2.73
CA TRP A 13 -5.52 9.09 -3.26
C TRP A 13 -5.81 9.56 -4.70
N GLY A 14 -5.43 10.78 -5.04
CA GLY A 14 -5.49 11.31 -6.41
C GLY A 14 -4.70 10.44 -7.40
N TYR A 15 -3.48 10.01 -7.03
CA TYR A 15 -2.68 9.11 -7.86
C TYR A 15 -3.32 7.73 -8.04
N PHE A 16 -3.90 7.14 -6.98
CA PHE A 16 -4.66 5.89 -7.11
C PHE A 16 -5.85 6.02 -8.05
N SER A 17 -6.59 7.13 -7.97
CA SER A 17 -7.75 7.40 -8.84
C SER A 17 -7.34 7.53 -10.32
N ALA A 18 -6.07 7.85 -10.58
CA ALA A 18 -5.48 7.92 -11.91
C ALA A 18 -4.71 6.65 -12.32
N TYR A 19 -4.75 5.58 -11.52
CA TYR A 19 -3.99 4.34 -11.71
C TYR A 19 -2.46 4.53 -11.76
N GLN A 20 -1.95 5.60 -11.14
CA GLN A 20 -0.53 5.93 -11.09
C GLN A 20 0.11 5.34 -9.82
N TYR A 21 0.23 4.00 -9.77
CA TYR A 21 0.68 3.30 -8.56
C TYR A 21 2.12 3.60 -8.17
N GLU A 22 3.03 3.79 -9.15
CA GLU A 22 4.42 4.16 -8.90
C GLU A 22 4.52 5.52 -8.18
N ALA A 23 3.89 6.56 -8.75
CA ALA A 23 3.83 7.88 -8.12
C ALA A 23 3.11 7.87 -6.77
N ALA A 24 2.05 7.06 -6.62
CA ALA A 24 1.36 6.90 -5.35
C ALA A 24 2.28 6.26 -4.29
N HIS A 25 3.06 5.25 -4.68
CA HIS A 25 4.00 4.57 -3.80
C HIS A 25 5.11 5.51 -3.33
N GLU A 26 5.77 6.20 -4.28
CA GLU A 26 6.84 7.15 -3.99
C GLU A 26 6.35 8.27 -3.06
N LEU A 27 5.18 8.87 -3.36
CA LEU A 27 4.62 9.92 -2.53
C LEU A 27 4.29 9.39 -1.12
N ALA A 28 3.61 8.24 -1.02
CA ALA A 28 3.22 7.68 0.28
C ALA A 28 4.45 7.33 1.15
N GLN A 29 5.50 6.76 0.55
CA GLN A 29 6.78 6.50 1.24
C GLN A 29 7.45 7.79 1.70
N GLY A 30 7.46 8.84 0.86
CA GLY A 30 7.96 10.16 1.24
C GLY A 30 7.17 10.75 2.42
N CYS A 31 5.84 10.64 2.39
CA CYS A 31 4.99 11.10 3.50
C CYS A 31 5.24 10.32 4.79
N LEU A 32 5.55 9.02 4.73
CA LEU A 32 5.91 8.22 5.90
C LEU A 32 7.23 8.65 6.55
N GLN A 33 8.13 9.34 5.83
CA GLN A 33 9.33 9.93 6.45
C GLN A 33 8.97 11.11 7.37
N VAL A 34 7.84 11.77 7.11
CA VAL A 34 7.34 12.91 7.90
C VAL A 34 6.37 12.45 9.00
N TRP A 35 5.51 11.48 8.68
CA TRP A 35 4.51 10.91 9.59
C TRP A 35 4.63 9.37 9.65
N PRO A 36 5.68 8.84 10.32
CA PRO A 36 6.04 7.41 10.28
C PRO A 36 5.01 6.46 10.90
N ASP A 37 4.17 6.99 11.79
CA ASP A 37 3.17 6.24 12.54
C ASP A 37 1.75 6.43 11.99
N ASP A 38 1.56 7.15 10.89
CA ASP A 38 0.22 7.33 10.32
C ASP A 38 -0.24 6.03 9.62
N PRO A 39 -1.34 5.42 10.10
CA PRO A 39 -1.77 4.13 9.59
C PRO A 39 -2.32 4.21 8.16
N LYS A 40 -2.87 5.36 7.73
CA LYS A 40 -3.41 5.51 6.38
C LYS A 40 -2.28 5.59 5.37
N LEU A 41 -1.24 6.37 5.64
CA LEU A 41 -0.06 6.44 4.79
C LEU A 41 0.62 5.07 4.64
N PHE A 42 0.72 4.30 5.74
CA PHE A 42 1.28 2.95 5.67
C PHE A 42 0.42 2.01 4.82
N LEU A 43 -0.91 2.04 4.98
CA LEU A 43 -1.83 1.25 4.16
C LEU A 43 -1.76 1.64 2.68
N MET A 44 -1.70 2.94 2.38
CA MET A 44 -1.57 3.45 1.01
C MET A 44 -0.24 3.01 0.38
N ALA A 45 0.88 3.18 1.07
CA ALA A 45 2.18 2.72 0.58
C ALA A 45 2.19 1.20 0.31
N SER A 46 1.60 0.42 1.22
CA SER A 46 1.49 -1.04 1.10
C SER A 46 0.60 -1.47 -0.06
N TYR A 47 -0.53 -0.78 -0.27
CA TYR A 47 -1.41 -1.04 -1.41
C TYR A 47 -0.71 -0.75 -2.74
N ALA A 48 -0.03 0.40 -2.84
CA ALA A 48 0.72 0.75 -4.04
C ALA A 48 1.84 -0.26 -4.33
N ALA A 49 2.59 -0.70 -3.32
CA ALA A 49 3.60 -1.74 -3.46
C ALA A 49 3.02 -3.06 -3.96
N ALA A 50 1.86 -3.49 -3.41
CA ALA A 50 1.21 -4.71 -3.85
C ALA A 50 0.80 -4.65 -5.34
N GLU A 51 0.31 -3.52 -5.83
CA GLU A 51 -0.03 -3.33 -7.25
C GLU A 51 1.22 -3.29 -8.17
N LEU A 52 2.38 -2.92 -7.62
CA LEU A 52 3.67 -2.90 -8.31
C LEU A 52 4.45 -4.21 -8.20
N LEU A 53 3.95 -5.20 -7.47
CA LEU A 53 4.67 -6.43 -7.09
C LEU A 53 5.96 -6.17 -6.29
N GLU A 54 6.00 -5.06 -5.57
CA GLU A 54 7.08 -4.69 -4.67
C GLU A 54 6.87 -5.33 -3.28
N PRO A 55 7.94 -5.55 -2.49
CA PRO A 55 7.83 -6.11 -1.15
C PRO A 55 6.98 -5.26 -0.21
N VAL A 56 6.11 -5.92 0.56
CA VAL A 56 5.31 -5.33 1.65
C VAL A 56 5.67 -6.01 2.96
N ASP A 57 5.82 -5.22 4.03
CA ASP A 57 5.96 -5.74 5.40
C ASP A 57 4.63 -6.30 5.89
N ARG A 58 4.36 -7.56 5.54
CA ARG A 58 3.14 -8.29 5.91
C ARG A 58 2.95 -8.36 7.42
N GLN A 59 4.03 -8.53 8.18
CA GLN A 59 3.96 -8.64 9.65
C GLN A 59 3.46 -7.34 10.26
N ARG A 60 4.02 -6.19 9.84
CA ARG A 60 3.56 -4.87 10.31
C ARG A 60 2.13 -4.59 9.87
N LEU A 61 1.78 -4.95 8.63
CA LEU A 61 0.43 -4.77 8.09
C LEU A 61 -0.61 -5.52 8.92
N GLU A 62 -0.36 -6.78 9.26
CA GLU A 62 -1.26 -7.58 10.11
C GLU A 62 -1.33 -7.06 11.54
N ALA A 63 -0.20 -6.63 12.12
CA ALA A 63 -0.16 -6.07 13.46
C ALA A 63 -1.00 -4.78 13.62
N MET A 64 -1.24 -4.05 12.54
CA MET A 64 -2.06 -2.85 12.52
C MET A 64 -3.57 -3.12 12.40
N ARG A 65 -3.99 -4.38 12.25
CA ARG A 65 -5.39 -4.74 11.99
C ARG A 65 -6.31 -4.30 13.13
N ASN A 66 -7.37 -3.60 12.74
CA ASN A 66 -8.49 -3.21 13.58
C ASN A 66 -9.76 -3.09 12.73
N LYS A 67 -10.90 -2.78 13.36
CA LYS A 67 -12.20 -2.70 12.68
C LYS A 67 -12.28 -1.64 11.58
N GLU A 68 -11.44 -0.61 11.62
CA GLU A 68 -11.48 0.49 10.66
C GLU A 68 -10.68 0.17 9.39
N ASN A 69 -9.66 -0.68 9.49
CA ASN A 69 -8.75 -0.97 8.38
C ASN A 69 -8.73 -2.43 7.93
N GLU A 70 -9.48 -3.33 8.57
CA GLU A 70 -9.48 -4.75 8.23
C GLU A 70 -9.76 -5.02 6.75
N ALA A 71 -10.74 -4.34 6.16
CA ALA A 71 -11.10 -4.52 4.76
C ALA A 71 -9.96 -4.09 3.80
N TRP A 72 -9.20 -3.06 4.17
CA TRP A 72 -8.03 -2.61 3.39
C TRP A 72 -6.88 -3.60 3.52
N ILE A 73 -6.64 -4.12 4.72
CA ILE A 73 -5.60 -5.13 4.94
C ILE A 73 -5.94 -6.41 4.16
N ASP A 74 -7.19 -6.87 4.20
CA ASP A 74 -7.64 -8.04 3.44
C ASP A 74 -7.44 -7.86 1.93
N LEU A 75 -7.76 -6.67 1.42
CA LEU A 75 -7.51 -6.31 0.02
C LEU A 75 -6.03 -6.40 -0.32
N ILE A 76 -5.16 -5.78 0.47
CA ILE A 76 -3.71 -5.76 0.22
C ILE A 76 -3.14 -7.17 0.25
N ILE A 77 -3.49 -7.98 1.26
CA ILE A 77 -3.04 -9.38 1.36
C ILE A 77 -3.51 -10.17 0.12
N SER A 78 -4.76 -10.03 -0.29
CA SER A 78 -5.29 -10.70 -1.47
C SER A 78 -4.52 -10.33 -2.75
N ARG A 79 -4.08 -9.07 -2.89
CA ARG A 79 -3.27 -8.61 -4.03
C ARG A 79 -1.87 -9.23 -4.01
N LEU A 80 -1.23 -9.26 -2.85
CA LEU A 80 0.09 -9.87 -2.69
C LEU A 80 0.06 -11.36 -3.05
N ASP A 81 -0.93 -12.09 -2.55
CA ASP A 81 -1.08 -13.53 -2.83
C ASP A 81 -1.32 -13.79 -4.33
N ALA A 82 -2.12 -12.94 -4.99
CA ALA A 82 -2.32 -13.01 -6.44
C ALA A 82 -1.03 -12.73 -7.22
N GLY A 83 -0.22 -11.76 -6.77
CA GLY A 83 1.08 -11.42 -7.33
C GLY A 83 2.08 -12.58 -7.22
N GLU A 84 2.19 -13.18 -6.03
CA GLU A 84 3.06 -14.34 -5.77
C GLU A 84 2.66 -15.56 -6.62
N ALA A 85 1.36 -15.85 -6.73
CA ALA A 85 0.86 -16.92 -7.59
C ALA A 85 1.22 -16.69 -9.07
N SER A 86 1.11 -15.45 -9.55
CA SER A 86 1.48 -15.08 -10.93
C SER A 86 2.98 -15.26 -11.20
N GLN A 87 3.82 -14.88 -10.24
CA GLN A 87 5.28 -15.05 -10.33
C GLN A 87 5.67 -16.54 -10.33
N ALA A 88 5.05 -17.36 -9.48
CA ALA A 88 5.31 -18.80 -9.41
C ALA A 88 4.96 -19.55 -10.71
N LEU A 89 3.83 -19.19 -11.35
CA LEU A 89 3.44 -19.74 -12.65
C LEU A 89 4.44 -19.38 -13.76
N SER A 90 4.95 -18.15 -13.73
CA SER A 90 5.96 -17.66 -14.67
C SER A 90 7.31 -18.35 -14.52
N ALA A 91 7.66 -18.75 -13.29
CA ALA A 91 8.91 -19.46 -12.99
C ALA A 91 8.88 -20.95 -13.40
N THR A 92 7.71 -21.59 -13.39
CA THR A 92 7.54 -23.01 -13.72
C THR A 92 7.50 -23.28 -15.24
N THR A 93 7.24 -22.25 -16.03
CA THR A 93 7.10 -22.34 -17.50
C THR A 93 8.41 -22.02 -18.25
N ARG A 94 9.51 -21.77 -17.54
CA ARG A 94 10.86 -21.56 -18.09
C ARG A 94 11.72 -22.81 -17.94
#